data_AF-A0A9D8Q4S3-F1
#
_entry.id   AF-A0A9D8Q4S3-F1
#
_cell.length_a   1.000
_cell.length_b   1.000
_cell.length_c   1.000
_cell.angle_alpha   90.00
_cell.angle_beta   90.00
_cell.angle_gamma   90.00
#
_symmetry.space_group_name_H-M   'P 1'
#
loop_
_entity.id
_entity.type
_entity.pdbx_description
1 polymer ?
#
loop_
_entity_poly.entity_id
_entity_poly.type
_entity_poly.pdbx_seq_one_letter_code
_entity_poly.pdbx_strand_id
1 'polypeptide(L)'
;MTPNSRCIHVNLIREDVVPSTVDACEDCLKTGSSWVHLRVCLVCGHVGCCDESPNRHARRHFHATGHPVIQSYEIGENWRYCFVDDEELPPGPVLRTG
;
A
#
# COMPACT_ATOMS: atom_id res chain seq x y z
N MET A 1 1.65 -7.36 14.25
CA MET A 1 0.48 -6.74 14.92
C MET A 1 0.90 -5.98 16.17
N THR A 2 1.18 -4.68 16.02
CA THR A 2 1.54 -3.74 17.08
C THR A 2 0.26 -2.99 17.53
N PRO A 3 -0.43 -3.42 18.60
CA PRO A 3 -1.72 -2.85 19.00
C PRO A 3 -1.63 -1.39 19.53
N ASN A 4 -0.46 -0.77 19.48
CA ASN A 4 -0.20 0.55 20.04
C ASN A 4 0.93 1.29 19.29
N SER A 5 0.88 1.27 17.95
CA SER A 5 1.77 2.11 17.13
C SER A 5 1.62 3.59 17.54
N ARG A 6 2.75 4.29 17.67
CA ARG A 6 2.80 5.73 17.94
C ARG A 6 3.09 6.55 16.67
N CYS A 7 3.07 5.90 15.51
CA CYS A 7 3.23 6.55 14.21
C CYS A 7 2.19 7.66 14.04
N ILE A 8 2.64 8.90 13.87
CA ILE A 8 1.74 10.04 13.65
C ILE A 8 1.12 10.02 12.23
N HIS A 9 1.72 9.25 11.31
CA HIS A 9 1.28 9.16 9.92
C HIS A 9 -0.04 8.40 9.76
N VAL A 10 -0.54 7.73 10.81
CA VAL A 10 -1.91 7.17 10.83
C VAL A 10 -2.97 8.25 10.55
N ASN A 11 -2.67 9.52 10.90
CA ASN A 11 -3.56 10.66 10.63
C ASN A 11 -3.65 11.03 9.13
N LEU A 12 -2.78 10.48 8.29
CA LEU A 12 -2.82 10.67 6.84
C LEU A 12 -3.68 9.61 6.13
N ILE A 13 -4.13 8.59 6.86
CA ILE A 13 -5.00 7.54 6.32
C ILE A 13 -6.35 8.15 5.97
N ARG A 14 -6.76 7.92 4.73
CA ARG A 14 -8.07 8.28 4.21
C ARG A 14 -8.89 7.01 3.99
N GLU A 15 -10.01 6.91 4.69
CA GLU A 15 -10.94 5.77 4.57
C GLU A 15 -11.74 5.78 3.25
N ASP A 16 -11.71 6.90 2.51
CA ASP A 16 -12.44 7.11 1.25
C ASP A 16 -11.58 6.93 -0.01
N VAL A 17 -10.34 6.41 0.11
CA VAL A 17 -9.50 6.19 -1.07
C VAL A 17 -10.08 5.10 -1.97
N VAL A 18 -10.09 5.37 -3.27
CA VAL A 18 -10.46 4.40 -4.29
C VAL A 18 -9.18 3.82 -4.90
N PRO A 19 -8.96 2.50 -4.85
CA PRO A 19 -7.82 1.86 -5.50
C PRO A 19 -7.75 2.21 -7.00
N SER A 20 -6.58 2.61 -7.50
CA SER A 20 -6.42 3.01 -8.91
C SER A 20 -6.61 1.85 -9.89
N THR A 21 -6.49 0.62 -9.41
CA THR A 21 -6.76 -0.62 -10.14
C THR A 21 -7.32 -1.68 -9.18
N VAL A 22 -8.09 -2.64 -9.70
CA VAL A 22 -8.75 -3.68 -8.89
C VAL A 22 -7.77 -4.78 -8.44
N ASP A 23 -6.86 -5.21 -9.32
CA ASP A 23 -6.06 -6.42 -9.11
C ASP A 23 -4.68 -6.41 -9.79
N ALA A 24 -4.18 -5.23 -10.13
CA ALA A 24 -2.91 -5.08 -10.82
C ALA A 24 -2.04 -3.98 -10.20
N CYS A 25 -0.75 -3.96 -10.56
CA CYS A 25 0.07 -2.79 -10.33
C CYS A 25 -0.06 -1.85 -11.52
N GLU A 26 -0.53 -0.63 -11.30
CA GLU A 26 -0.82 0.36 -12.35
C GLU A 26 0.38 0.61 -13.26
N ASP A 27 1.58 0.74 -12.69
CA ASP A 27 2.80 1.03 -13.46
C ASP A 27 3.40 -0.21 -14.12
N CYS A 28 3.27 -1.40 -13.52
CA CYS A 28 3.69 -2.63 -14.19
C CYS A 28 2.82 -2.92 -15.43
N LEU A 29 1.54 -2.55 -15.41
CA LEU A 29 0.67 -2.67 -16.60
C LEU A 29 1.19 -1.81 -17.76
N LYS A 30 1.65 -0.57 -17.48
CA LYS A 30 2.19 0.34 -18.50
C LYS A 30 3.45 -0.21 -19.19
N THR A 31 4.23 -1.03 -18.49
CA THR A 31 5.49 -1.59 -18.99
C THR A 31 5.43 -3.06 -19.38
N GLY A 32 4.28 -3.73 -19.18
CA GLY A 32 4.16 -5.18 -19.38
C GLY A 32 5.03 -6.01 -18.43
N SER A 33 5.36 -5.48 -17.25
CA SER A 33 6.20 -6.16 -16.27
C SER A 33 5.38 -7.01 -15.29
N SER A 34 6.01 -8.02 -14.69
CA SER A 34 5.39 -8.82 -13.61
C SER A 34 5.52 -8.15 -12.23
N TRP A 35 4.79 -8.70 -11.26
CA TRP A 35 4.84 -8.33 -9.84
C TRP A 35 4.57 -9.56 -8.97
N VAL A 36 4.86 -9.45 -7.67
CA VAL A 36 4.64 -10.50 -6.68
C VAL A 36 3.36 -10.22 -5.89
N HIS A 37 3.31 -9.12 -5.13
CA HIS A 37 2.14 -8.70 -4.35
C HIS A 37 1.82 -7.22 -4.54
N LEU A 38 0.59 -6.84 -4.24
CA LEU A 38 0.07 -5.48 -4.37
C LEU A 38 -0.06 -4.76 -3.03
N ARG A 39 0.15 -3.45 -3.08
CA ARG A 39 -0.03 -2.51 -1.98
C ARG A 39 -0.86 -1.34 -2.48
N VAL A 40 -1.78 -0.85 -1.66
CA VAL A 40 -2.55 0.35 -1.95
C VAL A 40 -2.11 1.47 -1.02
N CYS A 41 -1.90 2.66 -1.59
CA CYS A 41 -1.59 3.87 -0.84
C CYS A 41 -2.84 4.38 -0.13
N LEU A 42 -2.81 4.50 1.20
CA LEU A 42 -3.95 4.98 1.99
C LEU A 42 -4.13 6.50 1.98
N VAL A 43 -3.30 7.23 1.24
CA VAL A 43 -3.41 8.70 1.09
C VAL A 43 -4.11 9.06 -0.22
N CYS A 44 -3.89 8.29 -1.30
CA CYS A 44 -4.40 8.63 -2.63
C CYS A 44 -4.99 7.46 -3.44
N GLY A 45 -4.91 6.21 -2.95
CA GLY A 45 -5.47 5.05 -3.64
C GLY A 45 -4.58 4.42 -4.72
N HIS A 46 -3.37 4.93 -4.98
CA HIS A 46 -2.49 4.32 -5.98
C HIS A 46 -2.11 2.87 -5.61
N VAL A 47 -2.24 1.94 -6.55
CA VAL A 47 -1.88 0.53 -6.39
C VAL A 47 -0.52 0.22 -7.03
N GLY A 48 0.44 -0.11 -6.18
CA GLY A 48 1.82 -0.43 -6.56
C GLY A 48 2.25 -1.83 -6.12
N CYS A 49 3.23 -2.41 -6.82
CA CYS A 49 3.83 -3.68 -6.42
C CYS A 49 4.78 -3.54 -5.21
N CYS A 50 4.87 -4.60 -4.40
CA CYS A 50 5.66 -4.65 -3.17
C CYS A 50 7.18 -4.58 -3.39
N ASP A 51 7.94 -4.50 -2.30
CA ASP A 51 9.41 -4.41 -2.33
C ASP A 51 10.11 -5.68 -2.83
N GLU A 52 9.44 -6.83 -2.76
CA GLU A 52 9.93 -8.10 -3.32
C GLU A 52 9.69 -8.20 -4.84
N SER A 53 8.86 -7.31 -5.41
CA SER A 53 8.66 -7.23 -6.85
C SER A 53 9.85 -6.52 -7.52
N PRO A 54 10.23 -6.87 -8.77
CA PRO A 54 11.40 -6.28 -9.43
C PRO A 54 11.39 -4.75 -9.49
N ASN A 55 10.20 -4.16 -9.66
CA ASN A 55 10.04 -2.72 -9.88
C ASN A 55 9.74 -1.89 -8.62
N ARG A 56 9.34 -2.52 -7.50
CA ARG A 56 9.08 -1.86 -6.20
C ARG A 56 8.22 -0.59 -6.29
N HIS A 57 7.14 -0.62 -7.06
CA HIS A 57 6.36 0.58 -7.38
C HIS A 57 5.72 1.23 -6.15
N ALA A 58 5.30 0.47 -5.13
CA ALA A 58 4.75 1.07 -3.91
C ALA A 58 5.78 1.96 -3.18
N ARG A 59 7.03 1.50 -3.07
CA ARG A 59 8.12 2.30 -2.46
C ARG A 59 8.56 3.46 -3.34
N ARG A 60 8.62 3.27 -4.66
CA ARG A 60 8.94 4.37 -5.60
C ARG A 60 7.86 5.45 -5.55
N HIS A 61 6.60 5.05 -5.47
CA HIS A 61 5.47 5.96 -5.26
C HIS A 61 5.61 6.74 -3.95
N PHE A 62 5.96 6.10 -2.84
CA PHE A 62 6.28 6.78 -1.58
C PHE A 62 7.40 7.82 -1.77
N HIS A 63 8.53 7.45 -2.38
CA HIS A 63 9.63 8.40 -2.60
C HIS A 63 9.25 9.59 -3.50
N ALA A 64 8.36 9.37 -4.47
CA ALA A 64 7.93 10.42 -5.40
C ALA A 64 6.89 11.38 -4.80
N THR A 65 6.01 10.89 -3.92
CA THR A 65 4.84 11.63 -3.41
C THR A 65 4.94 12.02 -1.95
N GLY A 66 5.81 11.36 -1.19
CA GLY A 66 5.85 11.45 0.26
C GLY A 66 4.69 10.76 0.97
N HIS A 67 3.84 9.98 0.28
CA HIS A 67 2.72 9.27 0.90
C HIS A 67 3.21 8.05 1.70
N PRO A 68 3.21 8.10 3.04
CA PRO A 68 4.03 7.18 3.81
C PRO A 68 3.31 5.89 4.20
N VAL A 69 1.98 5.85 4.08
CA VAL A 69 1.16 4.72 4.55
C VAL A 69 0.59 3.92 3.39
N ILE A 70 0.80 2.60 3.46
CA ILE A 70 0.20 1.60 2.58
C ILE A 70 -0.60 0.57 3.38
N GLN A 71 -1.49 -0.12 2.68
CA GLN A 71 -2.12 -1.36 3.13
C GLN A 71 -1.81 -2.49 2.14
N SER A 72 -1.79 -3.73 2.62
CA SER A 72 -1.87 -4.87 1.71
C SER A 72 -3.12 -4.78 0.85
N TYR A 73 -2.96 -5.12 -0.44
CA TYR A 73 -4.06 -5.22 -1.39
C TYR A 73 -4.20 -6.64 -1.94
N GLU A 74 -3.69 -7.62 -1.20
CA GLU A 74 -3.93 -9.04 -1.41
C GLU A 74 -5.28 -9.45 -0.82
N ILE A 75 -5.85 -10.53 -1.34
CA ILE A 75 -7.17 -11.01 -0.92
C ILE A 75 -7.11 -11.48 0.53
N GLY A 76 -8.03 -10.96 1.36
CA GLY A 76 -8.15 -11.35 2.77
C GLY A 76 -7.12 -10.72 3.71
N GLU A 77 -6.19 -9.91 3.20
CA GLU A 77 -5.20 -9.22 4.03
C GLU A 77 -5.64 -7.80 4.40
N ASN A 78 -5.21 -7.35 5.59
CA ASN A 78 -5.57 -6.02 6.11
C ASN A 78 -4.47 -5.30 6.88
N TRP A 79 -3.24 -5.82 6.85
CA TRP A 79 -2.13 -5.18 7.52
C TRP A 79 -1.74 -3.87 6.82
N ARG A 80 -1.32 -2.90 7.62
CA ARG A 80 -0.88 -1.56 7.18
C ARG A 80 0.57 -1.35 7.59
N TYR A 81 1.28 -0.50 6.86
CA TYR A 81 2.69 -0.22 7.11
C TYR A 81 3.04 1.23 6.80
N CYS A 82 3.91 1.82 7.62
CA CYS A 82 4.47 3.14 7.43
C CYS A 82 5.92 3.05 6.93
N PHE A 83 6.21 3.61 5.76
CA PHE A 83 7.57 3.65 5.23
C PHE A 83 8.52 4.57 6.00
N VAL A 84 7.99 5.64 6.62
CA VAL A 84 8.82 6.62 7.35
C VAL A 84 9.30 6.07 8.68
N ASP A 85 8.38 5.43 9.42
CA ASP A 85 8.67 4.92 10.76
C ASP A 85 9.14 3.45 10.73
N ASP A 86 9.19 2.83 9.54
CA ASP A 86 9.60 1.44 9.32
C ASP A 86 8.86 0.45 10.24
N GLU A 87 7.54 0.62 10.38
CA GLU A 87 6.73 -0.20 11.27
C GLU A 87 5.36 -0.59 10.69
N GLU A 88 4.89 -1.76 11.13
CA GLU A 88 3.48 -2.13 10.97
C GLU A 88 2.58 -1.22 11.82
N LEU A 89 1.44 -0.87 11.25
CA LEU A 89 0.40 -0.07 11.88
C LEU A 89 -0.79 -0.98 12.29
N PRO A 90 -1.71 -0.49 13.13
CA PRO A 90 -2.95 -1.18 13.39
C PRO A 90 -3.67 -1.54 12.09
N PRO A 91 -4.18 -2.77 11.95
CA PRO A 91 -4.80 -3.24 10.71
C PRO A 91 -6.09 -2.48 10.39
N GLY A 92 -6.42 -2.41 9.10
CA GLY A 92 -7.65 -1.83 8.59
C GLY A 92 -8.76 -2.85 8.32
N PRO A 93 -9.84 -2.45 7.63
CA PRO A 93 -10.73 -3.40 6.97
C PRO A 93 -10.00 -4.12 5.83
N VAL A 94 -10.41 -5.35 5.50
CA VAL A 94 -9.93 -6.04 4.29
C VAL A 94 -10.43 -5.26 3.06
N LEU A 95 -9.52 -4.83 2.20
CA LEU A 95 -9.85 -4.00 1.04
C LEU A 95 -10.16 -4.80 -0.22
N ARG A 96 -9.75 -6.07 -0.26
CA ARG A 96 -9.98 -6.95 -1.40
C ARG A 96 -10.52 -8.29 -0.90
N THR A 97 -11.79 -8.52 -1.20
CA THR A 97 -12.44 -9.82 -1.01
C THR A 97 -12.47 -10.54 -2.35
N GLY A 98 -12.28 -11.87 -2.34
CA GLY A 98 -12.36 -12.71 -3.54
C GLY A 98 -13.77 -12.80 -4.12
#